data_AF-A0A6J8A398-F1
#
_entry.id   AF-A0A6J8A398-F1
#
_cell.length_a   1.000
_cell.length_b   1.000
_cell.length_c   1.000
_cell.angle_alpha   90.00
_cell.angle_beta   90.00
_cell.angle_gamma   90.00
#
_symmetry.space_group_name_H-M   'P 1'
#
loop_
_entity.id
_entity.type
_entity.pdbx_description
1 polymer ?
#
loop_
_entity_poly.entity_id
_entity_poly.type
_entity_poly.pdbx_seq_one_letter_code
_entity_poly.pdbx_strand_id
1 'polypeptide(L)'
;MFETDSYPSTSEQADLSQVNFLTHYFHSSNNGCNIQPTENETENIQIDDLTESYGKAESWQLKRQILSVLSKTLSFQGMSQKIQGITEYRYYIAKKHSSVYGCALPSPNTEHHRQKMDPPKLDIFLDFITSSHIIKDLPFGDKMRLSSGKITETHNQLNSELLASLNSLIANSDLKEKEDCRDDYQYKLSQAHTNIFSWKTHILRTCYQERAKTEIMNTMGQNDILIVLDWAMKFLPQRYREDQSNWFAKRGLSWHTGVAFRRIKVVESSAFNHIFNGQIPQDSYATSAVILDIVNELKEQDNSKDKVHLWSDNAGCYKSSDTIYALYCSKSVTSYDFCEAQSGKGACDRTAATLKSSIMRYINQGNDVLTATQMKEAIEKTSKKKAHYVVKVVETDSSAAQSHQKVQIPSISAMNNFEFVKNGVKVWRHYKLGAGILEMNNKRQTITIP
;
A
#
# COMPACT_ATOMS: atom_id res chain seq x y z
N MET A 1 -12.75 -27.44 -59.03
CA MET A 1 -11.71 -28.32 -58.45
C MET A 1 -11.02 -27.48 -57.39
N PHE A 2 -11.30 -27.61 -56.10
CA PHE A 2 -11.38 -28.85 -55.31
C PHE A 2 -12.52 -28.86 -54.29
N GLU A 3 -12.83 -30.08 -53.84
CA GLU A 3 -13.99 -30.56 -53.10
C GLU A 3 -14.16 -30.02 -51.68
N THR A 4 -15.43 -30.01 -51.25
CA THR A 4 -15.90 -29.87 -49.88
C THR A 4 -16.00 -31.25 -49.24
N ASP A 5 -15.24 -31.51 -48.16
CA ASP A 5 -15.49 -32.65 -47.28
C ASP A 5 -16.01 -32.16 -45.92
N SER A 6 -17.28 -32.52 -45.65
CA SER A 6 -17.91 -32.45 -44.35
C SER A 6 -17.76 -33.80 -43.64
N TYR A 7 -17.14 -33.82 -42.46
CA TYR A 7 -17.20 -34.94 -41.52
C TYR A 7 -17.72 -34.46 -40.16
N PRO A 8 -18.65 -35.20 -39.51
CA PRO A 8 -19.07 -34.91 -38.14
C PRO A 8 -18.04 -35.46 -37.14
N SER A 9 -17.52 -34.62 -36.24
CA SER A 9 -16.57 -35.04 -35.21
C SER A 9 -17.28 -35.80 -34.09
N THR A 10 -16.99 -37.09 -34.04
CA THR A 10 -17.38 -38.13 -33.07
C THR A 10 -16.94 -37.89 -31.60
N SER A 11 -16.49 -36.69 -31.23
CA SER A 11 -16.03 -36.38 -29.86
C SER A 11 -17.16 -35.95 -28.90
N GLU A 12 -18.30 -35.51 -29.43
CA GLU A 12 -19.41 -34.96 -28.62
C GLU A 12 -20.16 -36.03 -27.81
N GLN A 13 -20.17 -37.29 -28.26
CA GLN A 13 -20.87 -38.38 -27.57
C GLN A 13 -20.05 -39.01 -26.44
N ALA A 14 -18.71 -38.89 -26.46
CA ALA A 14 -17.85 -39.46 -25.42
C ALA A 14 -17.87 -38.62 -24.13
N ASP A 15 -17.92 -37.29 -24.26
CA ASP A 15 -17.81 -36.35 -23.12
C ASP A 15 -19.08 -36.35 -22.25
N LEU A 16 -20.26 -36.44 -22.88
CA LEU A 16 -21.56 -36.58 -22.18
C LEU A 16 -21.66 -37.87 -21.37
N SER A 17 -20.96 -38.95 -21.77
CA SER A 17 -20.98 -40.23 -21.05
C SER A 17 -20.16 -40.20 -19.76
N GLN A 18 -19.03 -39.46 -19.75
CA GLN A 18 -18.14 -39.35 -18.58
C GLN A 18 -18.64 -38.31 -17.57
N VAL A 19 -19.30 -37.25 -18.03
CA VAL A 19 -19.90 -36.20 -17.17
C VAL A 19 -21.12 -36.71 -16.39
N ASN A 20 -21.90 -37.62 -16.97
CA ASN A 20 -23.01 -38.29 -16.27
C ASN A 20 -22.53 -39.25 -15.17
N PHE A 21 -21.32 -39.83 -15.29
CA PHE A 21 -20.78 -40.77 -14.31
C PHE A 21 -20.48 -40.11 -12.96
N LEU A 22 -19.81 -38.95 -12.96
CA LEU A 22 -19.49 -38.23 -11.71
C LEU A 22 -20.75 -37.71 -11.01
N THR A 23 -21.75 -37.26 -11.76
CA THR A 23 -23.02 -36.75 -11.22
C THR A 23 -23.84 -37.87 -10.57
N HIS A 24 -23.84 -39.09 -11.15
CA HIS A 24 -24.52 -40.26 -10.58
C HIS A 24 -23.77 -40.87 -9.39
N TYR A 25 -22.42 -40.84 -9.38
CA TYR A 25 -21.60 -41.45 -8.33
C TYR A 25 -21.84 -40.81 -6.94
N PHE A 26 -22.10 -39.50 -6.90
CA PHE A 26 -22.37 -38.76 -5.66
C PHE A 26 -23.85 -38.80 -5.21
N HIS A 27 -24.78 -39.32 -6.01
CA HIS A 27 -26.18 -39.47 -5.62
C HIS A 27 -26.57 -40.90 -5.22
N SER A 28 -25.78 -41.91 -5.61
CA SER A 28 -26.10 -43.33 -5.35
C SER A 28 -25.32 -43.99 -4.21
N SER A 29 -24.43 -43.29 -3.51
CA SER A 29 -23.70 -43.86 -2.38
C SER A 29 -24.54 -43.89 -1.10
N ASN A 30 -25.65 -44.63 -1.12
CA ASN A 30 -26.37 -45.04 0.07
C ASN A 30 -27.13 -46.35 -0.23
N ASN A 31 -26.39 -47.45 -0.41
CA ASN A 31 -26.80 -48.82 -0.07
C ASN A 31 -25.75 -49.85 -0.53
N GLY A 32 -25.27 -50.66 0.41
CA GLY A 32 -24.87 -52.05 0.13
C GLY A 32 -23.40 -52.45 0.33
N CYS A 33 -23.16 -53.13 1.45
CA CYS A 33 -22.20 -54.23 1.68
C CYS A 33 -20.73 -53.94 2.11
N ASN A 34 -20.52 -54.11 3.43
CA ASN A 34 -19.38 -54.72 4.16
C ASN A 34 -17.96 -54.68 3.56
N ILE A 35 -17.20 -53.66 3.94
CA ILE A 35 -16.16 -53.62 5.00
C ILE A 35 -16.10 -52.14 5.39
N GLN A 36 -16.14 -51.75 6.67
CA GLN A 36 -16.14 -50.33 7.05
C GLN A 36 -14.71 -49.85 7.41
N PRO A 37 -14.06 -49.02 6.58
CA PRO A 37 -13.04 -48.10 7.04
C PRO A 37 -13.71 -47.04 7.93
N THR A 38 -12.96 -46.47 8.87
CA THR A 38 -13.47 -45.37 9.70
C THR A 38 -13.84 -44.15 8.83
N GLU A 39 -14.76 -43.29 9.29
CA GLU A 39 -15.22 -42.08 8.54
C GLU A 39 -14.05 -41.20 8.06
N ASN A 40 -12.96 -41.13 8.84
CA ASN A 40 -11.75 -40.37 8.48
C ASN A 40 -10.87 -41.06 7.42
N GLU A 41 -10.90 -42.38 7.31
CA GLU A 41 -10.15 -43.13 6.29
C GLU A 41 -10.85 -43.05 4.93
N THR A 42 -12.18 -43.07 4.91
CA THR A 42 -12.99 -42.92 3.69
C THR A 42 -12.89 -41.52 3.09
N GLU A 43 -12.87 -40.46 3.91
CA GLU A 43 -12.67 -39.08 3.42
C GLU A 43 -11.28 -38.86 2.81
N ASN A 44 -10.23 -39.44 3.41
CA ASN A 44 -8.87 -39.30 2.88
C ASN A 44 -8.67 -40.05 1.55
N ILE A 45 -9.27 -41.24 1.40
CA ILE A 45 -9.26 -42.01 0.15
C ILE A 45 -9.92 -41.20 -0.99
N GLN A 46 -11.08 -40.59 -0.72
CA GLN A 46 -11.78 -39.78 -1.72
C GLN A 46 -11.01 -38.51 -2.14
N ILE A 47 -10.27 -37.89 -1.22
CA ILE A 47 -9.44 -36.71 -1.51
C ILE A 47 -8.24 -37.10 -2.38
N ASP A 48 -7.64 -38.26 -2.14
CA ASP A 48 -6.50 -38.75 -2.91
C ASP A 48 -6.92 -39.15 -4.34
N ASP A 49 -8.08 -39.78 -4.50
CA ASP A 49 -8.67 -40.10 -5.81
C ASP A 49 -8.97 -38.84 -6.64
N LEU A 50 -9.49 -37.78 -6.01
CA LEU A 50 -9.72 -36.49 -6.66
C LEU A 50 -8.41 -35.77 -7.01
N THR A 51 -7.38 -35.92 -6.18
CA THR A 51 -6.05 -35.37 -6.44
C THR A 51 -5.38 -36.07 -7.64
N GLU A 52 -5.52 -37.39 -7.74
CA GLU A 52 -5.08 -38.17 -8.90
C GLU A 52 -5.85 -37.77 -10.17
N SER A 53 -7.16 -37.60 -10.05
CA SER A 53 -8.04 -37.13 -11.13
C SER A 53 -7.64 -35.73 -11.63
N TYR A 54 -7.23 -34.83 -10.73
CA TYR A 54 -6.70 -33.51 -11.10
C TYR A 54 -5.40 -33.62 -11.91
N GLY A 55 -4.53 -34.59 -11.58
CA GLY A 55 -3.29 -34.85 -12.30
C GLY A 55 -3.53 -35.38 -13.72
N LYS A 56 -4.56 -36.22 -13.90
CA LYS A 56 -4.93 -36.84 -15.17
C LYS A 56 -5.82 -35.95 -16.06
N ALA A 57 -6.40 -34.89 -15.52
CA ALA A 57 -7.27 -34.00 -16.29
C ALA A 57 -6.52 -33.23 -17.39
N GLU A 58 -7.06 -33.24 -18.61
CA GLU A 58 -6.46 -32.54 -19.77
C GLU A 58 -6.92 -31.08 -19.88
N SER A 59 -8.19 -30.79 -19.53
CA SER A 59 -8.78 -29.44 -19.61
C SER A 59 -8.73 -28.67 -18.29
N TRP A 60 -8.54 -27.35 -18.37
CA TRP A 60 -8.64 -26.47 -17.21
C TRP A 60 -10.06 -26.43 -16.62
N GLN A 61 -11.10 -26.61 -17.44
CA GLN A 61 -12.48 -26.67 -16.94
C GLN A 61 -12.66 -27.86 -16.00
N LEU A 62 -12.17 -29.04 -16.39
CA LEU A 62 -12.22 -30.25 -15.57
C LEU A 62 -11.36 -30.10 -14.30
N LYS A 63 -10.16 -29.51 -14.42
CA LYS A 63 -9.32 -29.17 -13.25
C LYS A 63 -10.04 -28.24 -12.28
N ARG A 64 -10.70 -27.20 -12.79
CA ARG A 64 -11.46 -26.24 -11.95
C ARG A 64 -12.65 -26.91 -11.27
N GLN A 65 -13.35 -27.83 -11.93
CA GLN A 65 -14.43 -28.60 -11.35
C GLN A 65 -13.93 -29.47 -10.18
N ILE A 66 -12.84 -30.20 -10.37
CA ILE A 66 -12.22 -31.05 -9.34
C ILE A 66 -11.75 -30.19 -8.16
N LEU A 67 -11.06 -29.07 -8.44
CA LEU A 67 -10.63 -28.12 -7.41
C LEU A 67 -11.80 -27.49 -6.66
N SER A 68 -12.95 -27.29 -7.31
CA SER A 68 -14.14 -26.70 -6.68
C SER A 68 -14.71 -27.60 -5.59
N VAL A 69 -14.60 -28.94 -5.77
CA VAL A 69 -14.95 -29.94 -4.77
C VAL A 69 -13.93 -29.94 -3.63
N LEU A 70 -12.64 -30.03 -3.97
CA LEU A 70 -11.56 -30.05 -2.98
C LEU A 70 -11.52 -28.76 -2.12
N SER A 71 -11.93 -27.61 -2.68
CA SER A 71 -11.93 -26.33 -1.98
C SER A 71 -12.97 -26.21 -0.85
N LYS A 72 -13.97 -27.11 -0.80
CA LYS A 72 -14.93 -27.20 0.31
C LYS A 72 -14.33 -27.85 1.55
N THR A 73 -13.47 -28.84 1.34
CA THR A 73 -12.90 -29.66 2.42
C THR A 73 -11.50 -29.19 2.81
N LEU A 74 -10.71 -28.67 1.86
CA LEU A 74 -9.31 -28.30 2.08
C LEU A 74 -9.08 -26.78 2.02
N SER A 75 -8.25 -26.30 2.95
CA SER A 75 -7.65 -24.96 2.87
C SER A 75 -6.57 -24.93 1.78
N PHE A 76 -6.14 -23.73 1.37
CA PHE A 76 -5.06 -23.57 0.39
C PHE A 76 -3.78 -24.31 0.80
N GLN A 77 -3.42 -24.24 2.09
CA GLN A 77 -2.23 -24.93 2.62
C GLN A 77 -2.35 -26.45 2.51
N GLY A 78 -3.51 -27.02 2.86
CA GLY A 78 -3.76 -28.46 2.72
C GLY A 78 -3.78 -28.92 1.26
N MET A 79 -4.32 -28.09 0.36
CA MET A 79 -4.35 -28.39 -1.06
C MET A 79 -2.97 -28.28 -1.73
N SER A 80 -2.13 -27.34 -1.30
CA SER A 80 -0.77 -27.17 -1.80
C SER A 80 0.18 -28.28 -1.39
N GLN A 81 -0.14 -29.03 -0.33
CA GLN A 81 0.62 -30.21 0.09
C GLN A 81 0.29 -31.43 -0.78
N LYS A 82 -0.96 -31.57 -1.23
CA LYS A 82 -1.43 -32.69 -2.04
C LYS A 82 -1.24 -32.48 -3.55
N ILE A 83 -1.35 -31.23 -4.02
CA ILE A 83 -1.19 -30.87 -5.44
C ILE A 83 0.05 -29.99 -5.59
N GLN A 84 1.11 -30.57 -6.16
CA GLN A 84 2.36 -29.85 -6.40
C GLN A 84 2.15 -28.74 -7.46
N GLY A 85 2.52 -27.50 -7.11
CA GLY A 85 2.50 -26.36 -8.03
C GLY A 85 1.16 -25.64 -8.19
N ILE A 86 0.19 -25.87 -7.30
CA ILE A 86 -1.07 -25.10 -7.29
C ILE A 86 -0.85 -23.67 -6.78
N THR A 87 -1.45 -22.68 -7.46
CA THR A 87 -1.38 -21.27 -7.07
C THR A 87 -2.60 -20.85 -6.26
N GLU A 88 -2.45 -19.83 -5.40
CA GLU A 88 -3.58 -19.24 -4.66
C GLU A 88 -4.70 -18.79 -5.60
N TYR A 89 -4.35 -18.23 -6.75
CA TYR A 89 -5.31 -17.83 -7.77
C TYR A 89 -6.22 -19.00 -8.20
N ARG A 90 -5.65 -20.17 -8.50
CA ARG A 90 -6.42 -21.36 -8.93
C ARG A 90 -7.34 -21.86 -7.82
N TYR A 91 -6.87 -21.81 -6.58
CA TYR A 91 -7.69 -22.14 -5.40
C TYR A 91 -8.89 -21.20 -5.26
N TYR A 92 -8.67 -19.88 -5.28
CA TYR A 92 -9.75 -18.91 -5.09
C TYR A 92 -10.73 -18.88 -6.27
N ILE A 93 -10.27 -19.09 -7.51
CA ILE A 93 -11.19 -19.19 -8.66
C ILE A 93 -12.09 -20.42 -8.57
N ALA A 94 -11.56 -21.56 -8.10
CA ALA A 94 -12.34 -22.78 -7.93
C ALA A 94 -13.35 -22.66 -6.78
N LYS A 95 -12.97 -21.97 -5.69
CA LYS A 95 -13.85 -21.65 -4.58
C LYS A 95 -14.96 -20.66 -4.94
N LYS A 96 -14.66 -19.67 -5.79
CA LYS A 96 -15.67 -18.78 -6.39
C LYS A 96 -16.62 -19.58 -7.29
N HIS A 97 -16.08 -20.48 -8.11
CA HIS A 97 -16.88 -21.33 -9.01
C HIS A 97 -17.89 -22.21 -8.25
N SER A 98 -17.47 -22.89 -7.17
CA SER A 98 -18.39 -23.72 -6.37
C SER A 98 -19.52 -22.92 -5.73
N SER A 99 -19.26 -21.65 -5.39
CA SER A 99 -20.24 -20.75 -4.80
C SER A 99 -21.26 -20.24 -5.82
N VAL A 100 -20.86 -20.08 -7.08
CA VAL A 100 -21.70 -19.48 -8.14
C VAL A 100 -22.45 -20.55 -8.95
N TYR A 101 -21.75 -21.58 -9.42
CA TYR A 101 -22.28 -22.57 -10.35
C TYR A 101 -22.57 -23.93 -9.71
N GLY A 102 -22.21 -24.11 -8.44
CA GLY A 102 -22.25 -25.40 -7.75
C GLY A 102 -20.99 -26.25 -7.94
N CYS A 103 -20.85 -27.28 -7.10
CA CYS A 103 -19.68 -28.16 -7.10
C CYS A 103 -19.72 -29.15 -8.26
N ALA A 104 -18.55 -29.41 -8.87
CA ALA A 104 -18.37 -30.38 -9.95
C ALA A 104 -19.23 -30.16 -11.21
N LEU A 105 -19.88 -29.01 -11.34
CA LEU A 105 -20.71 -28.70 -12.51
C LEU A 105 -19.87 -28.05 -13.62
N PRO A 106 -20.11 -28.39 -14.89
CA PRO A 106 -19.42 -27.75 -16.00
C PRO A 106 -19.86 -26.29 -16.11
N SER A 107 -18.89 -25.39 -16.22
CA SER A 107 -19.18 -24.02 -16.66
C SER A 107 -19.70 -24.07 -18.10
N PRO A 108 -20.73 -23.31 -18.46
CA PRO A 108 -21.21 -23.29 -19.82
C PRO A 108 -20.08 -22.90 -20.78
N ASN A 109 -19.92 -23.67 -21.87
CA ASN A 109 -18.87 -23.43 -22.87
C ASN A 109 -18.97 -22.01 -23.43
N THR A 110 -18.11 -21.11 -22.99
CA THR A 110 -17.86 -19.82 -23.65
C THR A 110 -16.67 -20.03 -24.57
N GLU A 111 -16.94 -20.08 -25.87
CA GLU A 111 -15.90 -19.94 -26.88
C GLU A 111 -15.13 -18.65 -26.57
N HIS A 112 -13.84 -18.75 -26.26
CA HIS A 112 -13.04 -17.56 -26.02
C HIS A 112 -12.52 -17.02 -27.35
N HIS A 113 -13.25 -16.09 -27.95
CA HIS A 113 -12.70 -15.29 -29.03
C HIS A 113 -11.66 -14.32 -28.45
N ARG A 114 -10.39 -14.50 -28.81
CA ARG A 114 -9.33 -13.52 -28.51
C ARG A 114 -9.63 -12.25 -29.31
N GLN A 115 -10.32 -11.30 -28.69
CA GLN A 115 -10.62 -10.02 -29.34
C GLN A 115 -9.36 -9.16 -29.40
N LYS A 116 -8.91 -8.90 -30.62
CA LYS A 116 -7.87 -7.92 -30.90
C LYS A 116 -8.52 -6.54 -30.73
N MET A 117 -8.13 -5.78 -29.70
CA MET A 117 -8.57 -4.40 -29.58
C MET A 117 -7.99 -3.59 -30.74
N ASP A 118 -8.84 -2.75 -31.32
CA ASP A 118 -8.46 -1.83 -32.37
C ASP A 118 -7.48 -0.79 -31.81
N PRO A 119 -6.22 -0.73 -32.29
CA PRO A 119 -5.19 0.16 -31.74
C PRO A 119 -5.63 1.64 -31.63
N PRO A 120 -6.36 2.23 -32.60
CA PRO A 120 -6.89 3.59 -32.48
C PRO A 120 -7.88 3.75 -31.31
N LYS A 121 -8.70 2.75 -31.00
CA LYS A 121 -9.61 2.81 -29.84
C LYS A 121 -8.84 2.74 -28.53
N LEU A 122 -7.76 1.98 -28.49
CA LEU A 122 -6.85 1.93 -27.35
C LEU A 122 -6.12 3.26 -27.19
N ASP A 123 -5.62 3.85 -28.27
CA ASP A 123 -4.98 5.16 -28.25
C ASP A 123 -5.95 6.26 -27.80
N ILE A 124 -7.19 6.27 -28.30
CA ILE A 124 -8.24 7.18 -27.82
C ILE A 124 -8.51 6.99 -26.33
N PHE A 125 -8.55 5.75 -25.85
CA PHE A 125 -8.74 5.47 -24.42
C PHE A 125 -7.54 5.92 -23.58
N LEU A 126 -6.31 5.70 -24.06
CA LEU A 126 -5.08 6.12 -23.40
C LEU A 126 -4.96 7.65 -23.38
N ASP A 127 -5.20 8.32 -24.51
CA ASP A 127 -5.28 9.78 -24.62
C ASP A 127 -6.38 10.34 -23.73
N PHE A 128 -7.50 9.65 -23.61
CA PHE A 128 -8.59 10.04 -22.73
C PHE A 128 -8.19 9.95 -21.25
N ILE A 129 -7.72 8.80 -20.75
CA ILE A 129 -7.34 8.65 -19.33
C ILE A 129 -6.12 9.49 -18.92
N THR A 130 -5.28 9.85 -19.89
CA THR A 130 -4.12 10.73 -19.67
C THR A 130 -4.41 12.21 -20.00
N SER A 131 -5.61 12.52 -20.50
CA SER A 131 -5.98 13.88 -20.91
C SER A 131 -6.07 14.83 -19.72
N SER A 132 -5.61 16.06 -19.94
CA SER A 132 -5.65 17.17 -18.98
C SER A 132 -7.07 17.59 -18.55
N HIS A 133 -8.11 17.11 -19.25
CA HIS A 133 -9.50 17.37 -18.91
C HIS A 133 -10.03 16.40 -17.83
N ILE A 134 -9.52 15.16 -17.76
CA ILE A 134 -9.88 14.19 -16.72
C ILE A 134 -9.17 14.50 -15.39
N ILE A 135 -7.97 15.07 -15.47
CA ILE A 135 -7.17 15.52 -14.32
C ILE A 135 -7.83 16.71 -13.58
N LYS A 136 -8.74 17.44 -14.23
CA LYS A 136 -9.42 18.61 -13.66
C LYS A 136 -10.69 18.31 -12.88
N ASP A 137 -11.12 17.05 -12.79
CA ASP A 137 -12.23 16.70 -11.91
C ASP A 137 -11.74 16.50 -10.48
N LEU A 138 -12.14 17.43 -9.61
CA LEU A 138 -12.07 17.23 -8.17
C LEU A 138 -13.11 16.16 -7.76
N PRO A 139 -12.73 15.04 -7.12
CA PRO A 139 -13.62 14.08 -6.53
C PRO A 139 -14.11 14.68 -5.21
N PHE A 140 -14.94 15.70 -5.31
CA PHE A 140 -15.83 16.01 -4.21
C PHE A 140 -17.04 15.11 -4.33
N GLY A 141 -16.87 13.87 -3.85
CA GLY A 141 -17.97 13.10 -3.30
C GLY A 141 -18.16 13.55 -1.85
N ASP A 142 -18.74 14.74 -1.66
CA ASP A 142 -19.59 15.10 -0.52
C ASP A 142 -19.84 16.61 -0.48
N LYS A 143 -21.03 16.97 0.03
CA LYS A 143 -21.54 18.32 0.29
C LYS A 143 -20.46 19.25 0.85
N MET A 144 -19.96 20.20 0.06
CA MET A 144 -19.07 21.25 0.57
C MET A 144 -19.89 22.32 1.28
N ARG A 145 -19.59 22.54 2.56
CA ARG A 145 -20.13 23.67 3.32
C ARG A 145 -19.15 24.83 3.25
N LEU A 146 -19.56 25.92 2.62
CA LEU A 146 -18.80 27.16 2.53
C LEU A 146 -18.78 27.88 3.90
N SER A 147 -17.82 28.79 4.10
CA SER A 147 -17.75 29.64 5.30
C SER A 147 -18.99 30.51 5.52
N SER A 148 -19.82 30.69 4.49
CA SER A 148 -21.14 31.32 4.55
C SER A 148 -22.24 30.42 5.11
N GLY A 149 -21.94 29.18 5.49
CA GLY A 149 -22.92 28.18 5.94
C GLY A 149 -23.69 27.50 4.80
N LYS A 150 -23.50 27.93 3.54
CA LYS A 150 -24.16 27.38 2.36
C LYS A 150 -23.55 26.03 2.00
N ILE A 151 -24.41 25.03 1.80
CA ILE A 151 -24.03 23.73 1.27
C ILE A 151 -24.18 23.78 -0.25
N THR A 152 -23.08 23.54 -0.96
CA THR A 152 -23.08 23.37 -2.42
C THR A 152 -22.83 21.90 -2.74
N GLU A 153 -23.77 21.29 -3.45
CA GLU A 153 -23.59 19.98 -4.07
C GLU A 153 -22.81 20.17 -5.37
N THR A 154 -21.62 19.60 -5.46
CA THR A 154 -20.86 19.53 -6.71
C THR A 154 -21.45 18.38 -7.55
N HIS A 155 -22.18 18.71 -8.60
CA HIS A 155 -22.75 17.73 -9.52
C HIS A 155 -21.65 17.03 -10.32
N ASN A 156 -21.42 15.75 -10.02
CA ASN A 156 -20.58 14.83 -10.78
C ASN A 156 -21.25 14.38 -12.10
N GLN A 157 -21.66 15.33 -12.96
CA GLN A 157 -22.38 15.02 -14.22
C GLN A 157 -21.55 14.15 -15.19
N LEU A 158 -20.23 14.36 -15.25
CA LEU A 158 -19.36 13.59 -16.16
C LEU A 158 -19.21 12.10 -15.78
N ASN A 159 -19.25 11.75 -14.48
CA ASN A 159 -19.12 10.35 -14.05
C ASN A 159 -20.37 9.52 -14.39
N SER A 160 -21.57 10.10 -14.26
CA SER A 160 -22.81 9.44 -14.69
C SER A 160 -22.86 9.26 -16.19
N GLU A 161 -22.40 10.25 -16.96
CA GLU A 161 -22.38 10.19 -18.42
C GLU A 161 -21.33 9.21 -18.95
N LEU A 162 -20.18 9.07 -18.27
CA LEU A 162 -19.12 8.13 -18.62
C LEU A 162 -19.49 6.69 -18.28
N LEU A 163 -20.10 6.45 -17.10
CA LEU A 163 -20.71 5.16 -16.77
C LEU A 163 -21.85 4.82 -17.74
N ALA A 164 -22.71 5.78 -18.07
CA ALA A 164 -23.77 5.58 -19.05
C ALA A 164 -23.21 5.29 -20.45
N SER A 165 -22.16 6.01 -20.86
CA SER A 165 -21.51 5.81 -22.15
C SER A 165 -20.79 4.47 -22.23
N LEU A 166 -20.03 4.07 -21.21
CA LEU A 166 -19.39 2.75 -21.15
C LEU A 166 -20.42 1.62 -21.07
N ASN A 167 -21.47 1.77 -20.24
CA ASN A 167 -22.58 0.82 -20.18
C ASN A 167 -23.29 0.71 -21.53
N SER A 168 -23.48 1.82 -22.25
CA SER A 168 -24.02 1.81 -23.60
C SER A 168 -23.08 1.14 -24.59
N LEU A 169 -21.77 1.30 -24.45
CA LEU A 169 -20.76 0.71 -25.34
C LEU A 169 -20.63 -0.81 -25.14
N ILE A 170 -20.92 -1.30 -23.93
CA ILE A 170 -21.02 -2.73 -23.59
C ILE A 170 -22.37 -3.31 -24.03
N ALA A 171 -23.44 -2.51 -23.94
CA ALA A 171 -24.76 -2.90 -24.43
C ALA A 171 -24.82 -2.94 -25.96
N ASN A 172 -24.06 -2.07 -26.63
CA ASN A 172 -24.02 -1.93 -28.09
C ASN A 172 -22.84 -2.64 -28.76
N SER A 173 -21.92 -3.22 -28.01
CA SER A 173 -20.93 -4.10 -28.61
C SER A 173 -21.61 -5.41 -29.00
N ASP A 174 -21.32 -5.90 -30.22
CA ASP A 174 -21.67 -7.25 -30.69
C ASP A 174 -20.88 -8.32 -29.91
N LEU A 175 -20.83 -8.21 -28.59
CA LEU A 175 -20.44 -9.28 -27.69
C LEU A 175 -21.58 -10.31 -27.69
N LYS A 176 -21.65 -11.07 -28.78
CA LYS A 176 -22.39 -12.34 -28.86
C LYS A 176 -21.72 -13.39 -27.97
N GLU A 177 -21.59 -13.11 -26.67
CA GLU A 177 -21.08 -14.07 -25.70
C GLU A 177 -21.95 -14.04 -24.44
N LYS A 178 -22.16 -15.26 -23.91
CA LYS A 178 -23.10 -15.65 -22.84
C LYS A 178 -23.04 -14.72 -21.62
N GLU A 179 -24.18 -14.57 -20.93
CA GLU A 179 -24.38 -13.72 -19.74
C GLU A 179 -23.21 -13.75 -18.73
N ASP A 180 -22.57 -14.91 -18.53
CA ASP A 180 -21.43 -15.09 -17.62
C ASP A 180 -20.20 -14.21 -17.94
N CYS A 181 -19.95 -13.88 -19.21
CA CYS A 181 -18.87 -12.96 -19.59
C CYS A 181 -19.25 -11.51 -19.32
N ARG A 182 -20.54 -11.16 -19.45
CA ARG A 182 -21.04 -9.80 -19.23
C ARG A 182 -20.89 -9.38 -17.77
N ASP A 183 -21.17 -10.26 -16.82
CA ASP A 183 -21.03 -9.98 -15.39
C ASP A 183 -19.56 -9.79 -14.98
N ASP A 184 -18.64 -10.61 -15.52
CA ASP A 184 -17.20 -10.44 -15.30
C ASP A 184 -16.67 -9.13 -15.88
N TYR A 185 -17.16 -8.71 -17.06
CA TYR A 185 -16.82 -7.40 -17.64
C TYR A 185 -17.40 -6.26 -16.81
N GLN A 186 -18.66 -6.33 -16.40
CA GLN A 186 -19.30 -5.33 -15.53
C GLN A 186 -18.55 -5.20 -14.20
N TYR A 187 -18.13 -6.32 -13.60
CA TYR A 187 -17.33 -6.32 -12.38
C TYR A 187 -15.97 -5.65 -12.58
N LYS A 188 -15.24 -6.01 -13.66
CA LYS A 188 -13.95 -5.39 -13.99
C LYS A 188 -14.09 -3.88 -14.24
N LEU A 189 -15.17 -3.46 -14.89
CA LEU A 189 -15.45 -2.05 -15.14
C LEU A 189 -15.82 -1.30 -13.87
N SER A 190 -16.62 -1.89 -12.99
CA SER A 190 -16.94 -1.33 -11.68
C SER A 190 -15.68 -1.18 -10.81
N GLN A 191 -14.79 -2.18 -10.83
CA GLN A 191 -13.48 -2.07 -10.22
C GLN A 191 -12.62 -0.98 -10.86
N ALA A 192 -12.56 -0.91 -12.19
CA ALA A 192 -11.80 0.11 -12.91
C ALA A 192 -12.29 1.52 -12.54
N HIS A 193 -13.61 1.73 -12.49
CA HIS A 193 -14.22 2.98 -12.05
C HIS A 193 -13.81 3.33 -10.61
N THR A 194 -13.92 2.36 -9.70
CA THR A 194 -13.51 2.53 -8.29
C THR A 194 -12.02 2.87 -8.16
N ASN A 195 -11.17 2.22 -8.95
CA ASN A 195 -9.73 2.46 -8.98
C ASN A 195 -9.39 3.84 -9.54
N ILE A 196 -10.05 4.26 -10.62
CA ILE A 196 -9.90 5.61 -11.20
C ILE A 196 -10.31 6.66 -10.17
N PHE A 197 -11.44 6.48 -9.49
CA PHE A 197 -11.90 7.42 -8.47
C PHE A 197 -10.94 7.48 -7.27
N SER A 198 -10.46 6.31 -6.82
CA SER A 198 -9.47 6.21 -5.74
C SER A 198 -8.16 6.91 -6.12
N TRP A 199 -7.71 6.74 -7.35
CA TRP A 199 -6.53 7.40 -7.90
C TRP A 199 -6.71 8.93 -8.02
N LYS A 200 -7.84 9.42 -8.57
CA LYS A 200 -8.17 10.85 -8.59
C LYS A 200 -8.17 11.45 -7.18
N THR A 201 -8.78 10.74 -6.24
CA THR A 201 -8.82 11.20 -4.83
C THR A 201 -7.43 11.25 -4.23
N HIS A 202 -6.59 10.24 -4.50
CA HIS A 202 -5.20 10.23 -4.06
C HIS A 202 -4.40 11.39 -4.65
N ILE A 203 -4.51 11.69 -5.95
CA ILE A 203 -3.84 12.84 -6.58
C ILE A 203 -4.22 14.13 -5.86
N LEU A 204 -5.50 14.34 -5.58
CA LEU A 204 -5.92 15.60 -4.97
C LEU A 204 -5.54 15.72 -3.52
N ARG A 205 -5.56 14.63 -2.75
CA ARG A 205 -4.97 14.63 -1.41
C ARG A 205 -3.49 14.99 -1.47
N THR A 206 -2.74 14.42 -2.41
CA THR A 206 -1.32 14.75 -2.64
C THR A 206 -1.14 16.25 -2.90
N CYS A 207 -1.88 16.81 -3.86
CA CYS A 207 -1.80 18.24 -4.17
C CYS A 207 -2.16 19.13 -2.98
N TYR A 208 -3.21 18.78 -2.22
CA TYR A 208 -3.65 19.58 -1.08
C TYR A 208 -2.70 19.51 0.11
N GLN A 209 -2.14 18.34 0.40
CA GLN A 209 -1.16 18.21 1.47
C GLN A 209 0.14 18.91 1.07
N GLU A 210 0.62 18.73 -0.16
CA GLU A 210 1.85 19.38 -0.63
C GLU A 210 1.77 20.91 -0.56
N ARG A 211 0.59 21.52 -0.69
CA ARG A 211 0.39 22.97 -0.46
C ARG A 211 0.92 23.43 0.90
N ALA A 212 0.77 22.64 1.96
CA ALA A 212 1.29 22.99 3.28
C ALA A 212 2.80 23.18 3.26
N LYS A 213 3.51 22.21 2.68
CA LYS A 213 4.95 22.24 2.49
C LYS A 213 5.38 23.39 1.57
N THR A 214 4.70 23.56 0.43
CA THR A 214 5.01 24.60 -0.55
C THR A 214 4.79 26.00 0.01
N GLU A 215 3.71 26.21 0.77
CA GLU A 215 3.44 27.49 1.44
C GLU A 215 4.58 27.83 2.39
N ILE A 216 4.96 26.89 3.27
CA ILE A 216 6.08 27.08 4.21
C ILE A 216 7.37 27.39 3.46
N MET A 217 7.72 26.63 2.42
CA MET A 217 8.94 26.87 1.62
C MET A 217 8.96 28.24 0.93
N ASN A 218 7.81 28.72 0.46
CA ASN A 218 7.66 30.00 -0.22
C ASN A 218 7.70 31.18 0.75
N THR A 219 7.10 31.04 1.94
CA THR A 219 7.04 32.09 2.96
C THR A 219 8.16 32.00 4.00
N MET A 220 9.03 30.99 3.90
CA MET A 220 10.13 30.72 4.84
C MET A 220 10.99 31.96 5.04
N GLY A 221 10.91 32.55 6.23
CA GLY A 221 11.79 33.62 6.69
C GLY A 221 13.10 33.10 7.28
N GLN A 222 13.87 34.00 7.91
CA GLN A 222 15.15 33.64 8.54
C GLN A 222 15.00 32.78 9.80
N ASN A 223 13.81 32.77 10.41
CA ASN A 223 13.53 32.03 11.65
C ASN A 223 12.64 30.80 11.38
N ASP A 224 12.47 30.38 10.13
CA ASP A 224 11.62 29.25 9.78
C ASP A 224 12.49 28.05 9.38
N ILE A 225 12.22 26.90 10.01
CA ILE A 225 12.90 25.64 9.76
C ILE A 225 11.85 24.63 9.28
N LEU A 226 12.05 24.05 8.10
CA LEU A 226 11.27 22.91 7.64
C LEU A 226 12.10 21.63 7.72
N ILE A 227 11.63 20.62 8.45
CA ILE A 227 12.32 19.34 8.59
C ILE A 227 11.51 18.25 7.91
N VAL A 228 12.05 17.66 6.85
CA VAL A 228 11.50 16.46 6.21
C VAL A 228 12.08 15.23 6.90
N LEU A 229 11.25 14.27 7.28
CA LEU A 229 11.61 13.12 8.10
C LEU A 229 11.28 11.82 7.36
N ASP A 230 12.17 10.83 7.44
CA ASP A 230 11.88 9.48 6.96
C ASP A 230 12.72 8.40 7.64
N TRP A 231 12.11 7.24 7.85
CA TRP A 231 12.81 6.02 8.20
C TRP A 231 13.39 5.40 6.93
N ALA A 232 14.70 5.51 6.77
CA ALA A 232 15.36 4.97 5.60
C ALA A 232 15.30 3.43 5.61
N MET A 233 15.17 2.83 4.42
CA MET A 233 15.31 1.38 4.26
C MET A 233 16.62 0.92 4.91
N LYS A 234 16.53 -0.11 5.76
CA LYS A 234 17.65 -0.64 6.55
C LYS A 234 18.89 -0.88 5.69
N PHE A 235 20.05 -0.51 6.21
CA PHE A 235 21.32 -0.83 5.57
C PHE A 235 21.72 -2.26 5.92
N LEU A 236 21.95 -3.11 4.93
CA LEU A 236 22.46 -4.45 5.19
C LEU A 236 23.98 -4.36 5.44
N PRO A 237 24.49 -4.85 6.60
CA PRO A 237 25.92 -4.98 6.85
C PRO A 237 26.65 -5.63 5.67
N GLN A 238 27.78 -5.07 5.25
CA GLN A 238 28.53 -5.53 4.09
C GLN A 238 30.03 -5.56 4.37
N ARG A 239 30.70 -6.59 3.87
CA ARG A 239 32.15 -6.68 3.81
C ARG A 239 32.63 -6.33 2.41
N TYR A 240 33.89 -5.91 2.28
CA TYR A 240 34.52 -5.73 0.96
C TYR A 240 34.55 -7.05 0.17
N ARG A 241 34.86 -8.15 0.86
CA ARG A 241 34.79 -9.50 0.32
C ARG A 241 33.95 -10.37 1.22
N GLU A 242 32.98 -11.03 0.64
CA GLU A 242 32.03 -11.83 1.39
C GLU A 242 31.71 -13.13 0.65
N ASP A 243 31.78 -14.22 1.40
CA ASP A 243 31.37 -15.52 0.91
C ASP A 243 29.85 -15.55 0.69
N GLN A 244 29.43 -16.28 -0.34
CA GLN A 244 28.02 -16.40 -0.70
C GLN A 244 27.15 -16.92 0.45
N SER A 245 27.70 -17.76 1.33
CA SER A 245 27.00 -18.27 2.53
C SER A 245 26.71 -17.18 3.56
N ASN A 246 27.59 -16.19 3.69
CA ASN A 246 27.46 -15.09 4.64
C ASN A 246 26.52 -13.98 4.13
N TRP A 247 26.10 -14.04 2.87
CA TRP A 247 25.17 -13.09 2.26
C TRP A 247 23.72 -13.24 2.77
N PHE A 248 23.30 -14.46 3.10
CA PHE A 248 21.90 -14.76 3.40
C PHE A 248 21.49 -14.34 4.83
N ALA A 249 20.21 -13.97 4.98
CA ALA A 249 19.55 -13.70 6.26
C ALA A 249 20.19 -12.61 7.16
N LYS A 250 20.92 -11.66 6.56
CA LYS A 250 21.51 -10.55 7.31
C LYS A 250 20.45 -9.66 7.94
N ARG A 251 20.71 -9.28 9.18
CA ARG A 251 19.91 -8.26 9.87
C ARG A 251 20.40 -6.89 9.45
N GLY A 252 19.48 -6.07 8.91
CA GLY A 252 19.80 -4.69 8.56
C GLY A 252 19.92 -3.77 9.77
N LEU A 253 20.79 -2.76 9.65
CA LEU A 253 20.92 -1.63 10.55
C LEU A 253 19.76 -0.65 10.29
N SER A 254 19.06 -0.29 11.35
CA SER A 254 17.98 0.70 11.29
C SER A 254 18.58 2.10 11.36
N TRP A 255 18.05 3.02 10.57
CA TRP A 255 18.51 4.39 10.57
C TRP A 255 17.40 5.33 10.11
N HIS A 256 17.44 6.55 10.63
CA HIS A 256 16.47 7.60 10.37
C HIS A 256 17.20 8.80 9.75
N THR A 257 16.54 9.45 8.79
CA THR A 257 17.07 10.63 8.11
C THR A 257 16.09 11.79 8.26
N GLY A 258 16.58 12.92 8.79
CA GLY A 258 15.89 14.20 8.78
C GLY A 258 16.63 15.22 7.92
N VAL A 259 15.97 15.84 6.96
CA VAL A 259 16.55 16.92 6.14
C VAL A 259 15.90 18.23 6.53
N ALA A 260 16.67 19.10 7.17
CA ALA A 260 16.27 20.44 7.55
C ALA A 260 16.58 21.44 6.44
N PHE A 261 15.60 22.26 6.09
CA PHE A 261 15.71 23.39 5.18
C PHE A 261 15.58 24.68 5.99
N ARG A 262 16.51 25.61 5.79
CA ARG A 262 16.50 26.95 6.40
C ARG A 262 16.85 28.00 5.36
N ARG A 263 16.41 29.23 5.58
CA ARG A 263 16.76 30.37 4.72
C ARG A 263 17.67 31.35 5.45
N ILE A 264 18.97 31.29 5.17
CA ILE A 264 19.94 32.27 5.68
C ILE A 264 20.09 33.42 4.67
N LYS A 265 20.82 33.17 3.58
CA LYS A 265 20.90 34.02 2.37
C LYS A 265 20.20 33.37 1.19
N VAL A 266 20.42 32.07 1.06
CA VAL A 266 19.73 31.15 0.16
C VAL A 266 19.11 30.04 1.01
N VAL A 267 18.25 29.23 0.40
CA VAL A 267 17.75 28.02 1.07
C VAL A 267 18.89 27.02 1.15
N GLU A 268 19.30 26.70 2.36
CA GLU A 268 20.33 25.72 2.68
C GLU A 268 19.68 24.47 3.28
N SER A 269 20.30 23.32 3.03
CA SER A 269 19.82 22.04 3.55
C SER A 269 20.90 21.33 4.36
N SER A 270 20.53 20.88 5.56
CA SER A 270 21.36 20.05 6.44
C SER A 270 20.65 18.72 6.69
N ALA A 271 21.40 17.62 6.62
CA ALA A 271 20.85 16.29 6.79
C ALA A 271 21.37 15.62 8.06
N PHE A 272 20.46 15.19 8.92
CA PHE A 272 20.68 14.53 10.19
C PHE A 272 20.38 13.06 10.04
N ASN A 273 21.34 12.20 10.39
CA ASN A 273 21.25 10.77 10.21
C ASN A 273 21.53 10.06 11.53
N HIS A 274 20.53 9.35 12.04
CA HIS A 274 20.58 8.59 13.27
C HIS A 274 20.70 7.11 12.93
N ILE A 275 21.86 6.52 13.21
CA ILE A 275 22.13 5.10 12.94
C ILE A 275 21.99 4.36 14.26
N PHE A 276 21.04 3.43 14.33
CA PHE A 276 20.77 2.72 15.58
C PHE A 276 21.73 1.54 15.76
N ASN A 277 22.33 1.49 16.95
CA ASN A 277 23.15 0.37 17.36
C ASN A 277 22.23 -0.73 17.92
N GLY A 278 21.79 -1.63 17.03
CA GLY A 278 20.90 -2.74 17.38
C GLY A 278 19.56 -2.69 16.66
N GLN A 279 18.67 -3.63 17.00
CA GLN A 279 17.32 -3.66 16.45
C GLN A 279 16.39 -2.81 17.29
N ILE A 280 15.59 -1.98 16.61
CA ILE A 280 14.56 -1.16 17.24
C ILE A 280 13.20 -1.39 16.59
N PRO A 281 12.10 -1.27 17.35
CA PRO A 281 10.75 -1.45 16.84
C PRO A 281 10.25 -0.31 15.93
N GLN A 282 11.06 0.74 15.67
CA GLN A 282 10.64 1.96 14.94
C GLN A 282 9.29 2.48 15.46
N ASP A 283 9.18 2.65 16.77
CA ASP A 283 7.95 3.06 17.44
C ASP A 283 7.86 4.59 17.60
N SER A 284 6.77 5.05 18.23
CA SER A 284 6.54 6.46 18.54
C SER A 284 7.61 7.06 19.45
N TYR A 285 8.15 6.27 20.39
CA TYR A 285 9.19 6.71 21.31
C TYR A 285 10.50 7.00 20.59
N ALA A 286 11.03 6.02 19.87
CA ALA A 286 12.26 6.17 19.09
C ALA A 286 12.13 7.31 18.06
N THR A 287 10.96 7.39 17.42
CA THR A 287 10.67 8.45 16.43
C THR A 287 10.62 9.83 17.07
N SER A 288 9.95 9.98 18.22
CA SER A 288 9.91 11.27 18.95
C SER A 288 11.29 11.68 19.42
N ALA A 289 12.09 10.74 19.92
CA ALA A 289 13.45 11.01 20.39
C ALA A 289 14.36 11.53 19.27
N VAL A 290 14.37 10.90 18.10
CA VAL A 290 15.19 11.38 16.97
C VAL A 290 14.70 12.71 16.42
N ILE A 291 13.38 12.95 16.37
CA ILE A 291 12.83 14.25 15.97
C ILE A 291 13.30 15.34 16.94
N LEU A 292 13.13 15.11 18.24
CA LEU A 292 13.49 16.10 19.26
C LEU A 292 15.00 16.36 19.32
N ASP A 293 15.84 15.34 19.09
CA ASP A 293 17.29 15.53 18.96
C ASP A 293 17.63 16.50 17.81
N ILE A 294 17.02 16.32 16.64
CA ILE A 294 17.19 17.22 15.49
C ILE A 294 16.72 18.64 15.85
N VAL A 295 15.52 18.76 16.41
CA VAL A 295 14.91 20.05 16.76
C VAL A 295 15.78 20.81 17.78
N ASN A 296 16.28 20.12 18.80
CA ASN A 296 17.10 20.73 19.85
C ASN A 296 18.44 21.20 19.29
N GLU A 297 19.14 20.35 18.52
CA GLU A 297 20.41 20.72 17.89
C GLU A 297 20.25 21.93 16.96
N LEU A 298 19.18 21.95 16.17
CA LEU A 298 18.86 23.05 15.27
C LEU A 298 18.58 24.36 16.03
N LYS A 299 17.93 24.30 17.20
CA LYS A 299 17.63 25.48 18.03
C LYS A 299 18.82 25.98 18.84
N GLU A 300 19.73 25.10 19.24
CA GLU A 300 21.00 25.47 19.87
C GLU A 300 21.89 26.26 18.89
N GLN A 301 21.81 25.95 17.60
CA GLN A 301 22.62 26.57 16.55
C GLN A 301 22.12 27.96 16.09
N ASP A 302 20.80 28.23 16.11
CA ASP A 302 20.20 29.31 15.31
C ASP A 302 19.26 30.28 16.07
N ASN A 303 19.37 30.35 17.41
CA ASN A 303 18.48 31.03 18.37
C ASN A 303 17.16 30.30 18.68
N SER A 304 16.69 30.48 19.93
CA SER A 304 15.49 29.84 20.47
C SER A 304 14.15 30.29 19.85
N LYS A 305 14.16 31.26 18.93
CA LYS A 305 12.94 31.90 18.36
C LYS A 305 12.42 31.23 17.08
N ASP A 306 13.10 30.19 16.60
CA ASP A 306 12.74 29.54 15.34
C ASP A 306 11.41 28.80 15.41
N LYS A 307 10.63 28.97 14.34
CA LYS A 307 9.43 28.20 14.05
C LYS A 307 9.84 26.93 13.34
N VAL A 308 9.53 25.80 13.96
CA VAL A 308 9.93 24.49 13.46
C VAL A 308 8.71 23.78 12.89
N HIS A 309 8.77 23.48 11.60
CA HIS A 309 7.75 22.79 10.84
C HIS A 309 8.25 21.40 10.47
N LEU A 310 7.49 20.37 10.83
CA LEU A 310 7.84 18.98 10.54
C LEU A 310 7.01 18.47 9.36
N TRP A 311 7.63 17.61 8.56
CA TRP A 311 7.02 16.97 7.40
C TRP A 311 7.44 15.50 7.31
N SER A 312 6.50 14.55 7.35
CA SER A 312 6.80 13.12 7.24
C SER A 312 5.75 12.37 6.42
N ASP A 313 5.95 11.08 6.18
CA ASP A 313 4.85 10.22 5.76
C ASP A 313 3.88 9.92 6.90
N ASN A 314 2.80 9.27 6.51
CA ASN A 314 1.71 8.88 7.38
C ASN A 314 1.96 7.55 8.14
N ALA A 315 3.22 7.15 8.38
CA ALA A 315 3.50 5.93 9.13
C ALA A 315 3.06 6.07 10.60
N GLY A 316 2.60 4.97 11.20
CA GLY A 316 2.06 4.97 12.57
C GLY A 316 3.06 5.42 13.64
N CYS A 317 4.37 5.27 13.39
CA CYS A 317 5.42 5.76 14.29
C CYS A 317 5.55 7.28 14.31
N TYR A 318 5.23 7.94 13.19
CA TYR A 318 5.15 9.39 13.11
C TYR A 318 3.78 9.90 13.54
N LYS A 319 2.70 9.30 13.02
CA LYS A 319 1.32 9.72 13.27
C LYS A 319 0.65 8.87 14.36
N SER A 320 1.14 9.03 15.59
CA SER A 320 0.52 8.47 16.79
C SER A 320 0.19 9.56 17.81
N SER A 321 -0.75 9.27 18.71
CA SER A 321 -1.07 10.21 19.79
C SER A 321 0.14 10.47 20.70
N ASP A 322 0.97 9.45 20.92
CA ASP A 322 2.19 9.56 21.72
C ASP A 322 3.21 10.49 21.07
N THR A 323 3.42 10.35 19.75
CA THR A 323 4.34 11.21 18.99
C THR A 323 3.86 12.66 19.02
N ILE A 324 2.58 12.91 18.73
CA ILE A 324 2.03 14.27 18.76
C ILE A 324 2.11 14.86 20.18
N TYR A 325 1.82 14.07 21.21
CA TYR A 325 1.89 14.52 22.60
C TYR A 325 3.33 14.86 23.02
N ALA A 326 4.31 14.02 22.68
CA ALA A 326 5.72 14.28 22.97
C ALA A 326 6.20 15.60 22.32
N LEU A 327 5.82 15.84 21.07
CA LEU A 327 6.14 17.07 20.35
C LEU A 327 5.43 18.30 20.95
N TYR A 328 4.17 18.16 21.37
CA TYR A 328 3.45 19.22 22.08
C TYR A 328 4.14 19.60 23.40
N CYS A 329 4.52 18.59 24.20
CA CYS A 329 5.22 18.80 25.47
C CYS A 329 6.58 19.49 25.30
N SER A 330 7.26 19.26 24.17
CA SER A 330 8.54 19.91 23.88
C SER A 330 8.44 21.44 23.75
N LYS A 331 7.25 21.96 23.37
CA LYS A 331 6.99 23.37 23.04
C LYS A 331 7.93 23.94 21.98
N SER A 332 8.63 23.07 21.25
CA SER A 332 9.64 23.46 20.28
C SER A 332 9.21 23.36 18.83
N VAL A 333 8.10 22.66 18.57
CA VAL A 333 7.55 22.44 17.24
C VAL A 333 6.31 23.32 17.03
N THR A 334 6.23 23.95 15.86
CA THR A 334 5.13 24.85 15.46
C THR A 334 4.05 24.11 14.69
N SER A 335 4.42 23.32 13.69
CA SER A 335 3.48 22.45 12.98
C SER A 335 4.08 21.10 12.65
N TYR A 336 3.21 20.11 12.46
CA TYR A 336 3.58 18.82 11.92
C TYR A 336 2.54 18.39 10.89
N ASP A 337 2.98 18.25 9.66
CA ASP A 337 2.14 17.92 8.53
C ASP A 337 2.60 16.62 7.87
N PHE A 338 1.64 15.88 7.32
CA PHE A 338 1.84 14.55 6.77
C PHE A 338 1.57 14.52 5.27
N CYS A 339 2.42 13.81 4.53
CA CYS A 339 2.21 13.56 3.10
C CYS A 339 1.50 12.24 2.81
N GLU A 340 0.84 12.20 1.66
CA GLU A 340 0.25 11.01 1.09
C GLU A 340 1.34 9.98 0.83
N ALA A 341 0.92 8.71 0.79
CA ALA A 341 1.79 7.61 0.43
C ALA A 341 2.51 7.92 -0.90
N GLN A 342 3.81 7.62 -0.97
CA GLN A 342 4.67 7.82 -2.14
C GLN A 342 4.91 9.28 -2.58
N SER A 343 4.54 10.27 -1.78
CA SER A 343 4.82 11.69 -2.07
C SER A 343 5.65 12.37 -0.97
N GLY A 344 6.15 13.58 -1.21
CA GLY A 344 6.62 14.51 -0.17
C GLY A 344 7.98 14.26 0.47
N LYS A 345 8.55 13.06 0.41
CA LYS A 345 9.78 12.64 1.14
C LYS A 345 11.09 12.63 0.34
N GLY A 346 11.07 13.06 -0.92
CA GLY A 346 12.21 12.91 -1.83
C GLY A 346 13.55 13.51 -1.37
N ALA A 347 13.54 14.44 -0.40
CA ALA A 347 14.77 14.93 0.23
C ALA A 347 15.48 13.86 1.06
N CYS A 348 14.75 13.12 1.90
CA CYS A 348 15.31 12.03 2.69
C CYS A 348 15.75 10.87 1.80
N ASP A 349 14.95 10.50 0.80
CA ASP A 349 15.31 9.44 -0.16
C ASP A 349 16.61 9.76 -0.91
N ARG A 350 16.76 10.99 -1.39
CA ARG A 350 17.98 11.46 -2.06
C ARG A 350 19.18 11.41 -1.14
N THR A 351 19.03 11.86 0.10
CA THR A 351 20.08 11.80 1.12
C THR A 351 20.48 10.35 1.41
N ALA A 352 19.51 9.48 1.69
CA ALA A 352 19.77 8.08 1.98
C ALA A 352 20.46 7.37 0.80
N ALA A 353 20.02 7.62 -0.44
CA ALA A 353 20.67 7.09 -1.64
C ALA A 353 22.13 7.59 -1.76
N THR A 354 22.36 8.88 -1.55
CA THR A 354 23.70 9.50 -1.62
C THR A 354 24.63 8.92 -0.55
N LEU A 355 24.13 8.71 0.66
CA LEU A 355 24.88 8.12 1.76
C LEU A 355 25.16 6.64 1.52
N LYS A 356 24.19 5.85 1.03
CA LYS A 356 24.41 4.47 0.60
C LYS A 356 25.48 4.36 -0.47
N SER A 357 25.49 5.24 -1.47
CA SER A 357 26.56 5.29 -2.47
C SER A 357 27.92 5.66 -1.87
N SER A 358 27.95 6.50 -0.83
CA SER A 358 29.18 6.88 -0.13
C SER A 358 29.73 5.72 0.69
N ILE A 359 28.86 5.00 1.41
CA ILE A 359 29.21 3.77 2.12
C ILE A 359 29.73 2.71 1.15
N MET A 360 29.08 2.54 -0.01
CA MET A 360 29.53 1.58 -1.03
C MET A 360 30.93 1.92 -1.56
N ARG A 361 31.24 3.21 -1.78
CA ARG A 361 32.60 3.63 -2.15
C ARG A 361 33.62 3.30 -1.06
N TYR A 362 33.27 3.49 0.21
CA TYR A 362 34.13 3.13 1.34
C TYR A 362 34.42 1.63 1.37
N ILE A 363 33.39 0.80 1.16
CA ILE A 363 33.53 -0.66 1.08
C ILE A 363 34.45 -1.07 -0.07
N ASN A 364 34.26 -0.47 -1.26
CA ASN A 364 35.08 -0.75 -2.44
C ASN A 364 36.56 -0.36 -2.29
N GLN A 365 36.94 0.40 -1.26
CA GLN A 365 38.33 0.69 -0.91
C GLN A 365 38.98 -0.42 -0.06
N GLY A 366 38.28 -1.52 0.22
CA GLY A 366 38.79 -2.62 1.03
C GLY A 366 38.30 -2.63 2.48
N ASN A 367 37.33 -1.78 2.83
CA ASN A 367 36.82 -1.66 4.20
C ASN A 367 35.52 -2.45 4.41
N ASP A 368 35.28 -2.87 5.66
CA ASP A 368 34.04 -3.51 6.06
C ASP A 368 33.12 -2.53 6.80
N VAL A 369 31.80 -2.68 6.62
CA VAL A 369 30.77 -1.88 7.29
C VAL A 369 29.74 -2.81 7.89
N LEU A 370 29.99 -3.24 9.13
CA LEU A 370 29.18 -4.22 9.85
C LEU A 370 28.39 -3.61 11.02
N THR A 371 28.92 -2.56 11.64
CA THR A 371 28.33 -1.93 12.81
C THR A 371 27.83 -0.51 12.53
N ALA A 372 26.99 0.02 13.42
CA ALA A 372 26.53 1.41 13.33
C ALA A 372 27.70 2.41 13.34
N THR A 373 28.71 2.17 14.17
CA THR A 373 29.92 2.99 14.25
C THR A 373 30.73 2.96 12.95
N GLN A 374 30.90 1.79 12.34
CA GLN A 374 31.58 1.67 11.04
C GLN A 374 30.77 2.35 9.93
N MET A 375 29.44 2.29 9.97
CA MET A 375 28.58 2.98 9.01
C MET A 375 28.71 4.50 9.14
N LYS A 376 28.76 5.02 10.37
CA LYS A 376 29.07 6.44 10.64
C LYS A 376 30.42 6.83 10.06
N GLU A 377 31.47 6.08 10.38
CA GLU A 377 32.82 6.33 9.91
C GLU A 377 32.91 6.33 8.38
N ALA A 378 32.25 5.38 7.72
CA ALA A 378 32.18 5.30 6.26
C ALA A 378 31.56 6.55 5.64
N ILE A 379 30.48 7.08 6.24
CA ILE A 379 29.83 8.32 5.80
C ILE A 379 30.76 9.51 6.01
N GLU A 380 31.34 9.67 7.20
CA GLU A 380 32.19 10.82 7.53
C GLU A 380 33.47 10.88 6.67
N LYS A 381 34.07 9.72 6.36
CA LYS A 381 35.28 9.65 5.51
C LYS A 381 35.01 9.89 4.03
N THR A 382 33.81 9.54 3.54
CA THR A 382 33.53 9.48 2.09
C THR A 382 32.57 10.57 1.61
N SER A 383 31.86 11.22 2.53
CA SER A 383 30.98 12.34 2.20
C SER A 383 31.81 13.58 1.81
N LYS A 384 31.33 14.30 0.79
CA LYS A 384 31.99 15.52 0.32
C LYS A 384 31.86 16.60 1.41
N LYS A 385 32.97 17.25 1.77
CA LYS A 385 33.02 18.40 2.72
C LYS A 385 32.01 19.55 2.44
N LYS A 386 31.38 19.58 1.25
CA LYS A 386 30.42 20.61 0.83
C LYS A 386 28.98 20.35 1.27
N ALA A 387 28.63 19.15 1.74
CA ALA A 387 27.27 18.84 2.20
C ALA A 387 27.27 18.69 3.72
N HIS A 388 26.35 19.38 4.38
CA HIS A 388 26.21 19.37 5.83
C HIS A 388 25.47 18.10 6.27
N TYR A 389 26.23 17.02 6.48
CA TYR A 389 25.74 15.78 7.08
C TYR A 389 26.12 15.73 8.56
N VAL A 390 25.12 15.62 9.43
CA VAL A 390 25.30 15.27 10.83
C VAL A 390 24.96 13.79 10.97
N VAL A 391 25.89 13.00 11.52
CA VAL A 391 25.71 11.54 11.66
C VAL A 391 25.96 11.14 13.11
N LYS A 392 24.95 10.53 13.73
CA LYS A 392 24.99 10.07 15.12
C LYS A 392 24.72 8.57 15.18
N VAL A 393 25.46 7.89 16.05
CA VAL A 393 25.11 6.52 16.46
C VAL A 393 24.21 6.64 17.67
N VAL A 394 23.06 5.98 17.63
CA VAL A 394 22.07 5.98 18.71
C VAL A 394 22.16 4.66 19.46
N GLU A 395 22.47 4.75 20.75
CA GLU A 395 22.40 3.63 21.68
C GLU A 395 20.98 3.50 22.22
N THR A 396 20.47 2.28 22.30
CA THR A 396 19.15 2.01 22.88
C THR A 396 19.28 1.75 24.36
N ASP A 397 18.70 2.61 25.18
CA ASP A 397 18.58 2.37 26.61
C ASP A 397 17.27 1.61 26.90
N SER A 398 17.37 0.30 27.08
CA SER A 398 16.23 -0.61 27.35
C SER A 398 15.53 -0.32 28.69
N SER A 399 16.04 0.62 29.47
CA SER A 399 15.61 0.95 30.83
C SER A 399 14.54 2.05 30.90
N ALA A 400 14.25 2.75 29.79
CA ALA A 400 13.41 3.95 29.76
C ALA A 400 11.94 3.71 29.30
N ALA A 401 11.36 2.53 29.56
CA ALA A 401 9.93 2.31 29.38
C ALA A 401 9.14 3.00 30.51
N GLN A 402 9.14 4.34 30.51
CA GLN A 402 8.33 5.09 31.46
C GLN A 402 6.85 4.94 31.11
N SER A 403 6.04 4.64 32.13
CA SER A 403 4.58 4.64 32.04
C SER A 403 4.10 6.06 31.74
N HIS A 404 3.96 6.38 30.46
CA HIS A 404 3.35 7.65 30.06
C HIS A 404 1.83 7.49 30.14
N GLN A 405 1.16 8.55 30.60
CA GLN A 405 -0.29 8.63 30.54
C GLN A 405 -0.70 8.46 29.07
N LYS A 406 -1.49 7.42 28.76
CA LYS A 406 -1.99 7.20 27.40
C LYS A 406 -2.86 8.40 27.02
N VAL A 407 -2.31 9.26 26.16
CA VAL A 407 -3.05 10.35 25.55
C VAL A 407 -3.66 9.81 24.28
N GLN A 408 -4.96 10.02 24.08
CA GLN A 408 -5.66 9.58 22.88
C GLN A 408 -6.20 10.81 22.15
N ILE A 409 -5.68 11.04 20.94
CA ILE A 409 -6.28 11.98 19.99
C ILE A 409 -7.34 11.20 19.19
N PRO A 410 -8.64 11.53 19.32
CA PRO A 410 -9.69 10.86 18.57
C PRO A 410 -9.45 10.96 17.07
N SER A 411 -9.65 9.85 16.36
CA SER A 411 -9.60 9.82 14.89
C SER A 411 -8.30 10.38 14.27
N ILE A 412 -7.16 10.28 14.97
CA ILE A 412 -5.85 10.77 14.51
C ILE A 412 -5.48 10.25 13.11
N SER A 413 -5.89 9.03 12.76
CA SER A 413 -5.67 8.43 11.43
C SER A 413 -6.25 9.26 10.29
N ALA A 414 -7.35 9.99 10.54
CA ALA A 414 -8.01 10.85 9.58
C ALA A 414 -7.49 12.30 9.55
N MET A 415 -6.54 12.66 10.42
CA MET A 415 -5.94 13.99 10.50
C MET A 415 -4.58 14.00 9.80
N ASN A 416 -4.24 15.07 9.10
CA ASN A 416 -3.02 15.18 8.29
C ASN A 416 -2.21 16.45 8.58
N ASN A 417 -2.79 17.43 9.27
CA ASN A 417 -2.13 18.70 9.56
C ASN A 417 -2.36 19.06 11.01
N PHE A 418 -1.29 19.41 11.72
CA PHE A 418 -1.29 19.68 13.14
C PHE A 418 -0.54 20.99 13.41
N GLU A 419 -1.17 21.90 14.13
CA GLU A 419 -0.57 23.15 14.59
C GLU A 419 -0.57 23.15 16.13
N PHE A 420 0.62 23.30 16.71
CA PHE A 420 0.79 23.28 18.16
C PHE A 420 0.53 24.68 18.73
N VAL A 421 -0.47 24.80 19.59
CA VAL A 421 -0.87 26.07 20.21
C VAL A 421 -0.75 25.97 21.73
N LYS A 422 -0.77 27.11 22.44
CA LYS A 422 -0.50 27.15 23.89
C LYS A 422 -1.38 26.21 24.73
N ASN A 423 -2.63 26.00 24.31
CA ASN A 423 -3.65 25.27 25.08
C ASN A 423 -4.12 23.99 24.38
N GLY A 424 -3.34 23.43 23.45
CA GLY A 424 -3.71 22.19 22.75
C GLY A 424 -3.08 22.08 21.37
N VAL A 425 -3.64 21.20 20.54
CA VAL A 425 -3.19 20.99 19.16
C VAL A 425 -4.38 21.20 18.24
N LYS A 426 -4.23 22.10 17.28
CA LYS A 426 -5.25 22.33 16.26
C LYS A 426 -5.01 21.38 15.10
N VAL A 427 -6.04 20.65 14.69
CA VAL A 427 -5.93 19.56 13.70
C VAL A 427 -6.87 19.74 12.52
N TRP A 428 -6.42 19.29 11.35
CA TRP A 428 -7.23 19.24 10.14
C TRP A 428 -7.06 17.91 9.41
N ARG A 429 -8.15 17.48 8.76
CA ARG A 429 -8.12 16.40 7.77
C ARG A 429 -7.45 16.84 6.46
N HIS A 430 -7.71 18.07 6.04
CA HIS A 430 -7.13 18.66 4.83
C HIS A 430 -6.59 20.04 5.16
N TYR A 431 -5.42 20.37 4.60
CA TYR A 431 -4.68 21.57 4.96
C TYR A 431 -5.52 22.84 4.86
N LYS A 432 -5.66 23.52 6.01
CA LYS A 432 -6.40 24.79 6.19
C LYS A 432 -7.84 24.83 5.63
N LEU A 433 -8.47 23.66 5.43
CA LEU A 433 -9.88 23.59 5.05
C LEU A 433 -10.76 23.62 6.31
N GLY A 434 -11.49 24.72 6.48
CA GLY A 434 -12.34 24.96 7.65
C GLY A 434 -11.58 25.47 8.88
N ALA A 435 -12.30 25.64 9.98
CA ALA A 435 -11.76 26.24 11.20
C ALA A 435 -10.69 25.39 11.89
N GLY A 436 -10.65 24.07 11.65
CA GLY A 436 -9.82 23.10 12.37
C GLY A 436 -10.43 22.72 13.72
N ILE A 437 -10.12 21.52 14.22
CA ILE A 437 -10.59 21.02 15.52
C ILE A 437 -9.48 21.28 16.54
N LEU A 438 -9.79 21.89 17.68
CA LEU A 438 -8.83 22.04 18.78
C LEU A 438 -8.92 20.81 19.70
N GLU A 439 -7.86 20.01 19.68
CA GLU A 439 -7.73 18.83 20.54
C GLU A 439 -6.85 19.15 21.75
N MET A 440 -7.17 18.50 22.87
CA MET A 440 -6.56 18.64 24.21
C MET A 440 -6.94 19.90 25.00
N ASN A 441 -7.92 19.73 25.89
CA ASN A 441 -7.80 20.12 27.29
C ASN A 441 -8.54 19.07 28.12
N ASN A 442 -8.10 18.81 29.35
CA ASN A 442 -8.53 17.71 30.25
C ASN A 442 -10.02 17.69 30.68
N LYS A 443 -10.91 18.28 29.90
CA LYS A 443 -12.36 18.12 29.98
C LYS A 443 -12.85 17.79 28.59
N ARG A 444 -13.54 16.66 28.46
CA ARG A 444 -14.50 16.41 27.38
C ARG A 444 -15.34 17.69 27.19
N GLN A 445 -14.96 18.53 26.24
CA GLN A 445 -15.84 19.54 25.70
C GLN A 445 -15.91 19.24 24.22
N THR A 446 -16.89 18.39 23.93
CA THR A 446 -17.72 18.45 22.75
C THR A 446 -17.76 19.89 22.23
N ILE A 447 -17.05 20.15 21.13
CA ILE A 447 -17.47 21.21 20.23
C ILE A 447 -18.37 20.51 19.23
N THR A 448 -19.63 20.40 19.64
CA THR A 448 -20.74 20.39 18.70
C THR A 448 -20.66 21.67 17.86
N ILE A 449 -21.30 21.64 16.70
CA ILE A 449 -21.78 22.77 15.86
C ILE A 449 -21.02 22.87 14.52
N PRO A 450 -21.70 23.01 13.38
CA PRO A 450 -22.91 22.35 12.88
C PRO A 450 -22.65 21.60 11.57
#